data_AF-A0A1G8RUE5-F1
#
_entry.id   AF-A0A1G8RUE5-F1
#
_cell.length_a   1.000
_cell.length_b   1.000
_cell.length_c   1.000
_cell.angle_alpha   90.00
_cell.angle_beta   90.00
_cell.angle_gamma   90.00
#
_symmetry.space_group_name_H-M   'P 1'
#
loop_
_entity.id
_entity.type
_entity.pdbx_description
1 polymer ?
#
loop_
_entity_poly.entity_id
_entity_poly.type
_entity_poly.pdbx_seq_one_letter_code
_entity_poly.pdbx_strand_id
1 'polypeptide(L)'
;MKYPDYHNVEVAYNGAHNRNNITHIGAVKNFSGHRETYMTYFRYNDEMIDHFQDKQTVSGYKGSAYADWLPIDVDSDSLDEAQDNMRALMINLEDYNIDTSCCRFYFSGSKGFHVMIPSGVFGAKPDPQNDKRFKKVASLLTEGVQTDMSIYQKTRIFRLPNTINGKTGLYKIELYPFQITNDSISGILDAARQPGERLEIDTEYDESEELKEAYDAPIQANQTKPNTGKPETYICMSTMMKGVPDGERDNVGVRVSSHLKKHGLNAEMSWVAMDEWNKKNDPPMETDRLETVYQQGMKYEFGCHDFLLAKYCDPDCKFYKSHWGRF
;
A
#
# COMPACT_ATOMS: atom_id res chain seq x y z
N MET A 1 13.51 8.77 21.43
CA MET A 1 13.44 7.85 20.26
C MET A 1 14.09 6.53 20.66
N LYS A 2 13.39 5.39 20.57
CA LYS A 2 13.88 4.09 21.09
C LYS A 2 15.09 3.55 20.32
N TYR A 3 15.11 3.74 19.00
CA TYR A 3 16.22 3.34 18.12
C TYR A 3 16.77 4.58 17.38
N PRO A 4 17.84 5.23 17.91
CA PRO A 4 18.38 6.47 17.36
C PRO A 4 19.14 6.28 16.04
N ASP A 5 19.67 5.09 15.78
CA ASP A 5 20.39 4.80 14.52
C ASP A 5 19.44 4.74 13.31
N TYR A 6 18.13 4.59 13.55
CA TYR A 6 17.11 4.61 12.50
C TYR A 6 16.63 6.03 12.24
N HIS A 7 17.53 6.96 11.94
CA HIS A 7 17.20 8.38 11.85
C HIS A 7 16.89 8.87 10.45
N ASN A 8 17.04 8.03 9.41
CA ASN A 8 16.77 8.43 8.03
C ASN A 8 15.31 8.20 7.65
N VAL A 9 14.70 9.16 6.95
CA VAL A 9 13.36 9.07 6.36
C VAL A 9 13.39 9.63 4.95
N GLU A 10 12.45 9.19 4.11
CA GLU A 10 12.24 9.83 2.81
C GLU A 10 11.07 10.81 2.90
N VAL A 11 11.25 11.99 2.32
CA VAL A 11 10.24 13.05 2.25
C VAL A 11 9.91 13.38 0.80
N ALA A 12 8.64 13.69 0.53
CA ALA A 12 8.19 14.19 -0.75
C ALA A 12 7.47 15.53 -0.58
N TYR A 13 7.88 16.54 -1.34
CA TYR A 13 7.36 17.90 -1.24
C TYR A 13 6.52 18.26 -2.47
N ASN A 14 5.41 18.98 -2.27
CA ASN A 14 4.55 19.46 -3.36
C ASN A 14 4.03 18.36 -4.30
N GLY A 15 3.82 17.16 -3.78
CA GLY A 15 3.31 16.02 -4.54
C GLY A 15 3.99 14.70 -4.19
N ALA A 16 3.20 13.62 -4.14
CA ALA A 16 3.69 12.27 -3.84
C ALA A 16 4.68 11.72 -4.90
N HIS A 17 4.82 12.35 -6.06
CA HIS A 17 5.77 11.96 -7.11
C HIS A 17 7.17 12.55 -6.90
N ASN A 18 7.32 13.60 -6.09
CA ASN A 18 8.59 14.25 -5.79
C ASN A 18 9.36 13.49 -4.71
N ARG A 19 9.63 12.21 -4.99
CA ARG A 19 10.25 11.21 -4.12
C ARG A 19 11.77 11.35 -4.10
N ASN A 20 12.44 10.44 -3.38
CA ASN A 20 13.90 10.28 -3.30
C ASN A 20 14.64 11.39 -2.54
N ASN A 21 13.96 12.12 -1.63
CA ASN A 21 14.63 13.06 -0.73
C ASN A 21 14.83 12.39 0.63
N ILE A 22 15.99 11.75 0.82
CA ILE A 22 16.35 11.16 2.11
C ILE A 22 16.93 12.24 3.01
N THR A 23 16.45 12.30 4.25
CA THR A 23 16.92 13.25 5.26
C THR A 23 16.89 12.62 6.64
N HIS A 24 17.65 13.20 7.56
CA HIS A 24 17.50 12.93 8.98
C HIS A 24 16.11 13.39 9.45
N ILE A 25 15.41 12.57 10.24
CA ILE A 25 14.04 12.83 10.72
C ILE A 25 13.97 14.12 11.56
N GLY A 26 14.99 14.40 12.35
CA GLY A 26 15.09 15.66 13.11
C GLY A 26 15.21 16.92 12.25
N ALA A 27 15.50 16.79 10.94
CA ALA A 27 15.51 17.91 10.00
C ALA A 27 14.16 18.13 9.30
N VAL A 28 13.19 17.22 9.50
CA VAL A 28 11.83 17.36 8.98
C VAL A 28 11.12 18.46 9.79
N LYS A 29 11.02 19.65 9.20
CA LYS A 29 10.43 20.84 9.81
C LYS A 29 8.90 20.72 9.91
N ASN A 30 8.28 21.68 10.62
CA ASN A 30 6.83 21.84 10.56
C ASN A 30 6.41 22.30 9.14
N PHE A 31 5.62 21.47 8.46
CA PHE A 31 5.09 21.74 7.12
C PHE A 31 3.63 22.20 7.12
N SER A 32 3.14 22.71 8.26
CA SER A 32 1.80 23.31 8.34
C SER A 32 1.58 24.32 7.21
N GLY A 33 0.46 24.20 6.51
CA GLY A 33 0.10 25.05 5.37
C GLY A 33 0.79 24.71 4.04
N HIS A 34 1.77 23.80 4.02
CA HIS A 34 2.34 23.32 2.77
C HIS A 34 1.38 22.35 2.07
N ARG A 35 1.42 22.31 0.73
CA ARG A 35 0.58 21.40 -0.06
C ARG A 35 1.28 20.06 -0.24
N GLU A 36 0.52 18.97 -0.18
CA GLU A 36 0.93 17.65 -0.68
C GLU A 36 2.35 17.23 -0.21
N THR A 37 2.60 17.30 1.10
CA THR A 37 3.91 16.93 1.68
C THR A 37 3.80 15.62 2.45
N TYR A 38 4.69 14.69 2.18
CA TYR A 38 4.62 13.31 2.66
C TYR A 38 5.96 12.85 3.24
N MET A 39 5.91 11.86 4.13
CA MET A 39 7.09 11.23 4.72
C MET A 39 6.87 9.73 4.87
N THR A 40 7.93 8.93 4.76
CA THR A 40 7.84 7.51 5.12
C THR A 40 7.43 7.34 6.57
N TYR A 41 6.54 6.38 6.85
CA TYR A 41 6.23 6.03 8.24
C TYR A 41 7.33 5.16 8.86
N PHE A 42 8.04 4.39 8.03
CA PHE A 42 9.30 3.76 8.40
C PHE A 42 10.45 4.75 8.40
N ARG A 43 11.37 4.50 9.32
CA ARG A 43 12.70 5.07 9.44
C ARG A 43 13.74 4.00 9.15
N TYR A 44 14.90 4.45 8.68
CA TYR A 44 15.99 3.60 8.22
C TYR A 44 17.30 4.00 8.89
N ASN A 45 18.21 3.04 9.01
CA ASN A 45 19.61 3.30 9.31
C ASN A 45 20.37 3.73 8.04
N ASP A 46 21.70 3.83 8.14
CA ASP A 46 22.54 4.29 7.03
C ASP A 46 22.60 3.31 5.84
N GLU A 47 22.12 2.07 5.98
CA GLU A 47 21.97 1.14 4.85
C GLU A 47 21.07 1.71 3.74
N MET A 48 20.09 2.56 4.10
CA MET A 48 19.26 3.25 3.11
C MET A 48 20.06 4.28 2.31
N ILE A 49 21.03 4.94 2.93
CA ILE A 49 21.92 5.89 2.25
C ILE A 49 22.80 5.13 1.27
N ASP A 50 23.39 4.00 1.68
CA ASP A 50 24.20 3.14 0.81
C ASP A 50 23.39 2.63 -0.38
N HIS A 51 22.17 2.13 -0.13
CA HIS A 51 21.24 1.71 -1.18
C HIS A 51 20.93 2.84 -2.16
N PHE A 52 20.69 4.05 -1.65
CA PHE A 52 20.37 5.20 -2.47
C PHE A 52 21.57 5.68 -3.30
N GLN A 53 22.78 5.67 -2.74
CA GLN A 53 24.00 6.01 -3.48
C GLN A 53 24.22 5.07 -4.68
N ASP A 54 23.95 3.77 -4.51
CA ASP A 54 24.06 2.78 -5.58
C ASP A 54 22.89 2.85 -6.60
N LYS A 55 21.65 2.88 -6.12
CA LYS A 55 20.45 2.73 -6.98
C LYS A 55 19.84 4.05 -7.44
N GLN A 56 20.19 5.17 -6.80
CA GLN A 56 19.58 6.49 -7.02
C GLN A 56 18.04 6.49 -6.84
N THR A 57 17.54 5.54 -6.04
CA THR A 57 16.12 5.38 -5.71
C THR A 57 15.97 4.62 -4.41
N VAL A 58 14.95 4.94 -3.62
CA VAL A 58 14.58 4.13 -2.43
C VAL A 58 13.91 2.81 -2.84
N SER A 59 13.44 2.71 -4.08
CA SER A 59 12.73 1.52 -4.58
C SER A 59 13.60 0.28 -4.47
N GLY A 60 12.98 -0.84 -4.06
CA GLY A 60 13.68 -2.12 -3.91
C GLY A 60 14.58 -2.23 -2.68
N TYR A 61 14.57 -1.25 -1.76
CA TYR A 61 15.30 -1.36 -0.49
C TYR A 61 14.90 -2.62 0.29
N LYS A 62 15.88 -3.46 0.63
CA LYS A 62 15.68 -4.73 1.34
C LYS A 62 16.25 -4.74 2.76
N GLY A 63 16.95 -3.68 3.17
CA GLY A 63 17.57 -3.58 4.50
C GLY A 63 16.57 -3.40 5.63
N SER A 64 17.10 -3.24 6.84
CA SER A 64 16.29 -3.09 8.05
C SER A 64 15.49 -1.78 8.06
N ALA A 65 14.30 -1.80 8.65
CA ALA A 65 13.46 -0.62 8.85
C ALA A 65 12.79 -0.67 10.23
N TYR A 66 12.41 0.49 10.77
CA TYR A 66 11.70 0.61 12.05
C TYR A 66 10.69 1.76 12.00
N ALA A 67 9.54 1.63 12.65
CA ALA A 67 8.58 2.73 12.78
C ALA A 67 8.11 2.82 14.22
N ASP A 68 7.95 4.04 14.74
CA ASP A 68 7.36 4.28 16.07
C ASP A 68 5.84 4.07 16.06
N TRP A 69 5.22 4.07 14.87
CA TRP A 69 3.78 4.02 14.66
C TRP A 69 3.42 2.97 13.61
N LEU A 70 2.40 2.16 13.89
CA LEU A 70 1.68 1.36 12.90
C LEU A 70 0.56 2.22 12.29
N PRO A 71 0.65 2.60 11.00
CA PRO A 71 -0.44 3.29 10.33
C PRO A 71 -1.53 2.30 9.89
N ILE A 72 -2.80 2.67 10.09
CA ILE A 72 -3.94 2.04 9.41
C ILE A 72 -4.64 3.14 8.60
N ASP A 73 -4.92 2.84 7.33
CA ASP A 73 -5.60 3.72 6.39
C ASP A 73 -7.02 3.22 6.13
N VAL A 74 -8.00 3.99 6.63
CA VAL A 74 -9.43 3.68 6.56
C VAL A 74 -10.04 4.57 5.48
N ASP A 75 -10.37 3.98 4.33
CA ASP A 75 -11.01 4.66 3.20
C ASP A 75 -12.23 3.87 2.72
N SER A 76 -13.23 4.57 2.23
CA SER A 76 -14.50 3.99 1.80
C SER A 76 -15.12 4.82 0.67
N ASP A 77 -16.24 4.35 0.10
CA ASP A 77 -16.90 5.07 -0.99
C ASP A 77 -17.48 6.41 -0.51
N SER A 78 -17.86 6.48 0.77
CA SER A 78 -18.32 7.69 1.46
C SER A 78 -17.55 7.96 2.77
N LEU A 79 -17.51 9.22 3.19
CA LEU A 79 -16.87 9.62 4.45
C LEU A 79 -17.62 9.10 5.68
N ASP A 80 -18.94 9.02 5.61
CA ASP A 80 -19.76 8.45 6.68
C ASP A 80 -19.40 6.96 6.90
N GLU A 81 -19.29 6.18 5.81
CA GLU A 81 -18.84 4.79 5.88
C GLU A 81 -17.39 4.67 6.38
N ALA A 82 -16.50 5.56 5.97
CA ALA A 82 -15.12 5.58 6.47
C ALA A 82 -15.07 5.90 7.98
N GLN A 83 -15.97 6.77 8.47
CA GLN A 83 -16.09 7.08 9.90
C GLN A 83 -16.65 5.90 10.68
N ASP A 84 -17.65 5.20 10.15
CA ASP A 84 -18.19 3.97 10.76
C ASP A 84 -17.14 2.86 10.83
N ASN A 85 -16.35 2.68 9.76
CA ASN A 85 -15.20 1.77 9.78
C ASN A 85 -14.15 2.18 10.81
N MET A 86 -13.88 3.48 10.98
CA MET A 86 -12.96 3.94 12.02
C MET A 86 -13.51 3.69 13.44
N ARG A 87 -14.82 3.85 13.66
CA ARG A 87 -15.47 3.50 14.94
C ARG A 87 -15.38 2.00 15.23
N ALA A 88 -15.60 1.16 14.23
CA ALA A 88 -15.42 -0.29 14.37
C ALA A 88 -13.96 -0.65 14.67
N LEU A 89 -13.00 0.01 14.02
CA LEU A 89 -11.57 -0.16 14.33
C LEU A 89 -11.25 0.23 15.77
N MET A 90 -11.82 1.33 16.29
CA MET A 90 -11.62 1.73 17.69
C MET A 90 -12.10 0.65 18.68
N ILE A 91 -13.20 -0.04 18.39
CA ILE A 91 -13.67 -1.19 19.20
C ILE A 91 -12.65 -2.33 19.13
N ASN A 92 -12.16 -2.67 17.94
CA ASN A 92 -11.12 -3.69 17.81
C ASN A 92 -9.86 -3.32 18.60
N LEU A 93 -9.45 -2.04 18.63
CA LEU A 93 -8.31 -1.59 19.45
C LEU A 93 -8.53 -1.91 20.94
N GLU A 94 -9.73 -1.62 21.46
CA GLU A 94 -10.11 -1.94 22.84
C GLU A 94 -10.09 -3.45 23.11
N ASP A 95 -10.58 -4.27 22.19
CA ASP A 95 -10.55 -5.74 22.30
C ASP A 95 -9.12 -6.30 22.42
N TYR A 96 -8.13 -5.60 21.83
CA TYR A 96 -6.71 -5.91 21.93
C TYR A 96 -6.00 -5.21 23.11
N ASN A 97 -6.75 -4.60 24.04
CA ASN A 97 -6.28 -3.78 25.17
C ASN A 97 -5.43 -2.57 24.76
N ILE A 98 -5.76 -1.94 23.63
CA ILE A 98 -5.11 -0.71 23.17
C ILE A 98 -6.03 0.47 23.50
N ASP A 99 -5.62 1.31 24.44
CA ASP A 99 -6.35 2.55 24.72
C ASP A 99 -6.25 3.50 23.51
N THR A 100 -7.38 4.00 23.04
CA THR A 100 -7.42 5.01 21.98
C THR A 100 -6.70 6.31 22.35
N SER A 101 -6.52 6.62 23.65
CA SER A 101 -5.78 7.79 24.13
C SER A 101 -4.28 7.78 23.76
N CYS A 102 -3.68 6.60 23.56
CA CYS A 102 -2.29 6.47 23.13
C CYS A 102 -2.12 6.52 21.60
N CYS A 103 -3.22 6.45 20.86
CA CYS A 103 -3.25 6.48 19.40
C CYS A 103 -3.40 7.91 18.87
N ARG A 104 -2.98 8.12 17.62
CA ARG A 104 -3.22 9.40 16.92
C ARG A 104 -4.16 9.20 15.75
N PHE A 105 -5.26 9.93 15.76
CA PHE A 105 -6.28 9.86 14.72
C PHE A 105 -6.25 11.09 13.83
N TYR A 106 -6.49 10.90 12.54
CA TYR A 106 -6.47 11.98 11.57
C TYR A 106 -7.62 11.87 10.60
N PHE A 107 -8.28 12.99 10.31
CA PHE A 107 -8.96 13.13 9.03
C PHE A 107 -7.91 13.32 7.93
N SER A 108 -7.98 12.51 6.88
CA SER A 108 -6.99 12.54 5.80
C SER A 108 -7.08 13.80 4.93
N GLY A 109 -8.01 14.73 5.13
CA GLY A 109 -8.22 15.87 4.23
C GLY A 109 -8.89 15.49 2.90
N SER A 110 -9.31 14.24 2.70
CA SER A 110 -10.03 13.81 1.50
C SER A 110 -11.13 12.81 1.83
N LYS A 111 -10.92 11.50 1.60
CA LYS A 111 -11.98 10.48 1.65
C LYS A 111 -11.94 9.55 2.86
N GLY A 112 -10.80 9.51 3.56
CA GLY A 112 -10.60 8.56 4.64
C GLY A 112 -10.04 9.17 5.92
N PHE A 113 -9.73 8.28 6.85
CA PHE A 113 -9.12 8.56 8.13
C PHE A 113 -7.84 7.73 8.28
N HIS A 114 -6.90 8.23 9.08
CA HIS A 114 -5.74 7.44 9.47
C HIS A 114 -5.70 7.30 10.98
N VAL A 115 -5.31 6.14 11.47
CA VAL A 115 -4.86 5.96 12.86
C VAL A 115 -3.39 5.57 12.87
N MET A 116 -2.65 6.11 13.82
CA MET A 116 -1.27 5.78 14.12
C MET A 116 -1.23 5.15 15.52
N ILE A 117 -0.97 3.85 15.57
CA ILE A 117 -0.94 3.07 16.82
C ILE A 117 0.52 2.96 17.27
N PRO A 118 0.85 3.20 18.55
CA PRO A 118 2.23 3.06 19.02
C PRO A 118 2.76 1.65 18.73
N SER A 119 3.88 1.55 18.02
CA SER A 119 4.46 0.25 17.68
C SER A 119 4.97 -0.51 18.91
N GLY A 120 5.12 0.18 20.04
CA GLY A 120 5.50 -0.39 21.33
C GLY A 120 4.47 -1.37 21.86
N VAL A 121 3.18 -1.20 21.54
CA VAL A 121 2.09 -2.09 21.96
C VAL A 121 2.33 -3.54 21.55
N PHE A 122 2.95 -3.77 20.39
CA PHE A 122 3.30 -5.11 19.91
C PHE A 122 4.81 -5.35 19.90
N GLY A 123 5.56 -4.57 20.68
CA GLY A 123 6.98 -4.77 20.93
C GLY A 123 7.87 -4.59 19.69
N ALA A 124 7.50 -3.74 18.72
CA ALA A 124 8.22 -3.62 17.46
C ALA A 124 9.73 -3.32 17.63
N LYS A 125 10.53 -3.94 16.77
CA LYS A 125 11.99 -3.84 16.73
C LYS A 125 12.44 -3.66 15.28
N PRO A 126 13.62 -3.10 15.01
CA PRO A 126 14.09 -3.03 13.64
C PRO A 126 14.23 -4.43 13.01
N ASP A 127 13.68 -4.60 11.81
CA ASP A 127 13.67 -5.88 11.10
C ASP A 127 13.56 -5.65 9.58
N PRO A 128 14.31 -6.40 8.73
CA PRO A 128 14.17 -6.37 7.27
C PRO A 128 12.82 -6.86 6.73
N GLN A 129 11.89 -7.31 7.55
CA GLN A 129 10.55 -7.76 7.17
C GLN A 129 9.46 -6.99 7.91
N ASN A 130 9.78 -5.82 8.46
CA ASN A 130 8.84 -5.04 9.24
C ASN A 130 7.60 -4.60 8.46
N ASP A 131 7.69 -4.37 7.16
CA ASP A 131 6.53 -4.17 6.31
C ASP A 131 5.54 -5.35 6.39
N LYS A 132 6.04 -6.59 6.36
CA LYS A 132 5.22 -7.80 6.48
C LYS A 132 4.72 -8.04 7.90
N ARG A 133 5.55 -7.80 8.93
CA ARG A 133 5.16 -7.94 10.33
C ARG A 133 4.08 -6.94 10.72
N PHE A 134 4.24 -5.68 10.32
CA PHE A 134 3.23 -4.63 10.51
C PHE A 134 1.93 -4.98 9.79
N LYS A 135 2.02 -5.50 8.55
CA LYS A 135 0.84 -5.99 7.83
C LYS A 135 0.09 -7.07 8.60
N LYS A 136 0.80 -8.00 9.24
CA LYS A 136 0.19 -9.08 10.02
C LYS A 136 -0.52 -8.55 11.26
N VAL A 137 0.12 -7.67 12.03
CA VAL A 137 -0.51 -7.01 13.20
C VAL A 137 -1.75 -6.24 12.76
N ALA A 138 -1.63 -5.44 11.71
CA ALA A 138 -2.76 -4.70 11.17
C ALA A 138 -3.92 -5.61 10.72
N SER A 139 -3.63 -6.75 10.08
CA SER A 139 -4.68 -7.68 9.67
C SER A 139 -5.54 -8.21 10.81
N LEU A 140 -4.96 -8.34 12.01
CA LEU A 140 -5.72 -8.71 13.21
C LEU A 140 -6.59 -7.53 13.67
N LEU A 141 -5.96 -6.36 13.82
CA LEU A 141 -6.64 -5.14 14.28
C LEU A 141 -7.78 -4.69 13.36
N THR A 142 -7.68 -4.97 12.05
CA THR A 142 -8.67 -4.53 11.05
C THR A 142 -9.64 -5.64 10.64
N GLU A 143 -9.75 -6.74 11.40
CA GLU A 143 -10.73 -7.77 11.08
C GLU A 143 -12.15 -7.18 11.04
N GLY A 144 -12.89 -7.46 9.97
CA GLY A 144 -14.23 -6.92 9.75
C GLY A 144 -14.29 -5.43 9.36
N VAL A 145 -13.15 -4.73 9.25
CA VAL A 145 -13.09 -3.30 8.90
C VAL A 145 -12.48 -3.09 7.52
N GLN A 146 -13.10 -2.24 6.70
CA GLN A 146 -12.55 -1.89 5.40
C GLN A 146 -11.32 -0.96 5.54
N THR A 147 -10.15 -1.44 5.11
CA THR A 147 -8.88 -0.71 5.18
C THR A 147 -7.99 -0.97 3.96
N ASP A 148 -7.07 -0.05 3.64
CA ASP A 148 -6.08 -0.26 2.58
C ASP A 148 -4.86 -1.04 3.09
N MET A 149 -4.90 -2.38 2.92
CA MET A 149 -3.77 -3.25 3.28
C MET A 149 -2.59 -3.22 2.27
N SER A 150 -2.68 -2.40 1.21
CA SER A 150 -1.59 -2.19 0.24
C SER A 150 -0.56 -1.17 0.73
N ILE A 151 -0.85 -0.44 1.81
CA ILE A 151 0.04 0.55 2.41
C ILE A 151 1.33 -0.07 2.97
N TYR A 152 1.28 -1.35 3.38
CA TYR A 152 2.41 -2.03 4.01
C TYR A 152 3.51 -2.37 3.01
N GLN A 153 4.37 -1.38 2.76
CA GLN A 153 5.55 -1.43 1.91
C GLN A 153 6.65 -0.64 2.61
N LYS A 154 7.90 -1.09 2.50
CA LYS A 154 9.02 -0.46 3.20
C LYS A 154 9.19 1.02 2.93
N THR A 155 8.86 1.49 1.74
CA THR A 155 9.03 2.89 1.30
C THR A 155 7.70 3.61 1.15
N ARG A 156 6.64 3.16 1.85
CA ARG A 156 5.35 3.85 1.82
C ARG A 156 5.45 5.19 2.53
N ILE A 157 5.00 6.23 1.84
CA ILE A 157 4.87 7.59 2.36
C ILE A 157 3.43 7.87 2.83
N PHE A 158 3.29 8.65 3.90
CA PHE A 158 2.04 9.19 4.42
C PHE A 158 2.09 10.71 4.43
N ARG A 159 0.94 11.33 4.19
CA ARG A 159 0.85 12.80 4.21
C ARG A 159 1.09 13.33 5.62
N LEU A 160 1.92 14.37 5.76
CA LEU A 160 2.23 14.96 7.05
C LEU A 160 1.03 15.73 7.63
N PRO A 161 0.84 15.74 8.96
CA PRO A 161 -0.20 16.54 9.61
C PRO A 161 -0.13 18.02 9.23
N ASN A 162 -1.28 18.67 9.20
CA ASN A 162 -1.47 20.08 8.84
C ASN A 162 -0.96 20.50 7.46
N THR A 163 -0.71 19.55 6.57
CA THR A 163 -0.50 19.82 5.15
C THR A 163 -1.81 19.73 4.38
N ILE A 164 -1.89 20.48 3.29
CA ILE A 164 -3.10 20.69 2.49
C ILE A 164 -3.20 19.60 1.43
N ASN A 165 -4.38 18.98 1.31
CA ASN A 165 -4.74 18.12 0.19
C ASN A 165 -4.81 18.94 -1.11
N GLY A 166 -4.19 18.45 -2.17
CA GLY A 166 -4.17 19.09 -3.48
C GLY A 166 -5.55 19.18 -4.13
N LYS A 167 -6.39 18.17 -3.94
CA LYS A 167 -7.71 18.04 -4.60
C LYS A 167 -8.80 18.80 -3.87
N THR A 168 -8.89 18.64 -2.54
CA THR A 168 -9.98 19.23 -1.74
C THR A 168 -9.61 20.59 -1.17
N GLY A 169 -8.32 20.93 -1.06
CA GLY A 169 -7.85 22.12 -0.35
C GLY A 169 -7.95 22.02 1.18
N LEU A 170 -8.37 20.88 1.72
CA LEU A 170 -8.50 20.67 3.17
C LEU A 170 -7.20 20.19 3.80
N TYR A 171 -7.01 20.55 5.06
CA TYR A 171 -5.89 20.12 5.88
C TYR A 171 -6.05 18.65 6.33
N LYS A 172 -4.94 17.93 6.44
CA LYS A 172 -4.90 16.69 7.25
C LYS A 172 -4.84 17.09 8.72
N ILE A 173 -5.95 17.05 9.44
CA ILE A 173 -6.03 17.46 10.84
C ILE A 173 -6.01 16.25 11.78
N GLU A 174 -5.42 16.42 12.96
CA GLU A 174 -5.50 15.45 14.05
C GLU A 174 -6.87 15.60 14.75
N LEU A 175 -7.46 14.48 15.17
CA LEU A 175 -8.77 14.42 15.81
C LEU A 175 -8.64 13.70 17.15
N TYR A 176 -9.40 14.15 18.16
CA TYR A 176 -9.60 13.35 19.36
C TYR A 176 -10.48 12.13 19.05
N PRO A 177 -10.32 11.02 19.80
CA PRO A 177 -11.18 9.85 19.65
C PRO A 177 -12.67 10.19 19.73
N PHE A 178 -13.07 11.05 20.68
CA PHE A 178 -14.48 11.45 20.84
C PHE A 178 -15.02 12.22 19.62
N GLN A 179 -14.17 12.90 18.84
CA GLN A 179 -14.61 13.62 17.64
C GLN A 179 -14.94 12.63 16.52
N ILE A 180 -14.19 11.52 16.40
CA ILE A 180 -14.55 10.45 15.47
C ILE A 180 -15.89 9.84 15.86
N THR A 181 -16.12 9.62 17.15
CA THR A 181 -17.37 9.02 17.62
C THR A 181 -18.56 9.97 17.43
N ASN A 182 -18.42 11.25 17.78
CA ASN A 182 -19.56 12.15 17.97
C ASN A 182 -19.72 13.25 16.90
N ASP A 183 -18.64 13.69 16.25
CA ASP A 183 -18.74 14.79 15.29
C ASP A 183 -19.37 14.29 13.99
N SER A 184 -20.18 15.13 13.36
CA SER A 184 -20.66 14.87 12.00
C SER A 184 -19.53 15.06 10.99
N ILE A 185 -19.61 14.37 9.84
CA ILE A 185 -18.70 14.59 8.72
C ILE A 185 -18.62 16.06 8.32
N SER A 186 -19.76 16.76 8.29
CA SER A 186 -19.78 18.19 7.97
C SER A 186 -18.97 19.05 8.95
N GLY A 187 -19.01 18.72 10.25
CA GLY A 187 -18.22 19.39 11.28
C GLY A 187 -16.71 19.12 11.12
N ILE A 188 -16.34 17.86 10.84
CA ILE A 188 -14.94 17.47 10.58
C ILE A 188 -14.40 18.19 9.33
N LEU A 189 -15.19 18.27 8.26
CA LEU A 189 -14.81 18.96 7.03
C LEU A 189 -14.63 20.47 7.24
N ASP A 190 -15.48 21.09 8.08
CA ASP A 190 -15.37 22.51 8.39
C ASP A 190 -14.12 22.81 9.23
N ALA A 191 -13.86 21.99 10.25
CA ALA A 191 -12.63 22.08 11.05
C ALA A 191 -11.37 21.93 10.17
N ALA A 192 -11.41 21.06 9.17
CA ALA A 192 -10.30 20.81 8.24
C ALA A 192 -10.04 21.95 7.24
N ARG A 193 -10.80 23.06 7.28
CA ARG A 193 -10.49 24.28 6.49
C ARG A 193 -9.29 25.05 7.05
N GLN A 194 -8.89 24.76 8.28
CA GLN A 194 -7.77 25.38 8.97
C GLN A 194 -6.83 24.28 9.51
N PRO A 195 -5.54 24.59 9.78
CA PRO A 195 -4.66 23.63 10.45
C PRO A 195 -5.22 23.29 11.84
N GLY A 196 -5.21 22.00 12.18
CA GLY A 196 -5.61 21.51 13.49
C GLY A 196 -4.51 21.67 14.54
N GLU A 197 -4.86 21.52 15.80
CA GLU A 197 -3.91 21.51 16.89
C GLU A 197 -3.20 20.15 17.00
N ARG A 198 -1.98 20.17 17.54
CA ARG A 198 -1.25 18.93 17.87
C ARG A 198 -1.75 18.44 19.21
N LEU A 199 -2.34 17.24 19.22
CA LEU A 199 -2.94 16.70 20.42
C LEU A 199 -1.90 15.97 21.29
N GLU A 200 -2.05 16.14 22.61
CA GLU A 200 -1.38 15.31 23.60
C GLU A 200 -2.00 13.90 23.57
N ILE A 201 -1.16 12.90 23.83
CA ILE A 201 -1.53 11.48 23.87
C ILE A 201 -0.89 10.85 25.09
N ASP A 202 -1.46 9.75 25.52
CA ASP A 202 -0.85 8.95 26.58
C ASP A 202 0.40 8.25 26.04
N THR A 203 1.51 8.41 26.76
CA THR A 203 2.79 7.80 26.41
C THR A 203 3.04 6.50 27.18
N GLU A 204 2.21 6.23 28.19
CA GLU A 204 2.20 4.98 28.94
C GLU A 204 1.05 4.12 28.41
N TYR A 205 1.40 2.92 27.98
CA TYR A 205 0.46 1.93 27.45
C TYR A 205 1.06 0.55 27.66
N ASP A 206 0.19 -0.45 27.80
CA ASP A 206 0.60 -1.84 27.98
C ASP A 206 0.96 -2.50 26.63
N GLU A 207 1.81 -3.53 26.69
CA GLU A 207 2.02 -4.41 25.56
C GLU A 207 0.84 -5.39 25.44
N SER A 208 0.33 -5.57 24.22
CA SER A 208 -0.63 -6.61 23.90
C SER A 208 0.13 -7.89 23.54
N GLU A 209 0.13 -8.87 24.45
CA GLU A 209 0.85 -10.14 24.26
C GLU A 209 0.38 -10.87 23.00
N GLU A 210 -0.92 -10.84 22.67
CA GLU A 210 -1.44 -11.44 21.44
C GLU A 210 -0.85 -10.79 20.18
N LEU A 211 -0.79 -9.46 20.13
CA LEU A 211 -0.23 -8.75 18.98
C LEU A 211 1.30 -8.90 18.90
N LYS A 212 1.97 -9.00 20.04
CA LYS A 212 3.40 -9.29 20.14
C LYS A 212 3.72 -10.70 19.63
N GLU A 213 2.96 -11.70 20.03
CA GLU A 213 3.05 -13.06 19.49
C GLU A 213 2.82 -13.05 17.96
N ALA A 214 1.82 -12.31 17.50
CA ALA A 214 1.58 -12.14 16.07
C ALA A 214 2.75 -11.47 15.36
N TYR A 215 3.33 -10.41 15.94
CA TYR A 215 4.47 -9.69 15.39
C TYR A 215 5.74 -10.56 15.30
N ASP A 216 6.06 -11.27 16.38
CA ASP A 216 7.28 -12.08 16.50
C ASP A 216 7.19 -13.40 15.72
N ALA A 217 5.98 -13.94 15.55
CA ALA A 217 5.78 -15.19 14.85
C ALA A 217 6.39 -15.17 13.44
N PRO A 218 6.96 -16.30 12.98
CA PRO A 218 7.70 -16.34 11.73
C PRO A 218 6.89 -15.78 10.58
N ILE A 219 7.50 -14.90 9.80
CA ILE A 219 6.99 -14.61 8.47
C ILE A 219 7.08 -15.91 7.71
N GLN A 220 5.94 -16.57 7.54
CA GLN A 220 5.87 -17.67 6.60
C GLN A 220 6.38 -17.10 5.29
N ALA A 221 7.49 -17.64 4.80
CA ALA A 221 7.75 -17.52 3.39
C ALA A 221 6.47 -18.08 2.78
N ASN A 222 5.67 -17.20 2.18
CA ASN A 222 4.88 -17.64 1.07
C ASN A 222 5.94 -18.28 0.19
N GLN A 223 6.08 -19.60 0.27
CA GLN A 223 6.16 -20.36 -0.95
C GLN A 223 5.04 -19.74 -1.74
N THR A 224 5.38 -18.84 -2.67
CA THR A 224 4.63 -18.72 -3.88
C THR A 224 4.61 -20.14 -4.39
N LYS A 225 3.68 -20.96 -3.87
CA LYS A 225 3.13 -22.05 -4.63
C LYS A 225 2.79 -21.33 -5.91
N PRO A 226 3.46 -21.63 -7.03
CA PRO A 226 3.01 -21.11 -8.30
C PRO A 226 1.53 -21.41 -8.27
N ASN A 227 0.71 -20.37 -8.29
CA ASN A 227 -0.72 -20.58 -8.38
C ASN A 227 -0.87 -21.08 -9.81
N THR A 228 -0.61 -22.37 -10.03
CA THR A 228 -0.97 -23.07 -11.24
C THR A 228 -2.48 -23.16 -11.16
N GLY A 229 -3.14 -22.01 -11.31
CA GLY A 229 -4.55 -21.96 -11.56
C GLY A 229 -4.77 -22.93 -12.70
N LYS A 230 -5.67 -23.90 -12.48
CA LYS A 230 -6.10 -24.77 -13.57
C LYS A 230 -6.46 -23.84 -14.76
N PRO A 231 -6.03 -24.16 -15.99
CA PRO A 231 -6.17 -23.28 -17.16
C PRO A 231 -7.61 -22.76 -17.40
N GLU A 232 -8.61 -23.43 -16.81
CA GLU A 232 -10.04 -23.09 -16.81
C GLU A 232 -10.41 -21.85 -15.96
N THR A 233 -9.45 -21.17 -15.33
CA THR A 233 -9.74 -20.12 -14.32
C THR A 233 -9.60 -18.67 -14.79
N TYR A 234 -8.92 -18.40 -15.93
CA TYR A 234 -8.78 -17.06 -16.52
C TYR A 234 -9.06 -17.11 -18.02
N ILE A 235 -10.35 -17.14 -18.40
CA ILE A 235 -10.77 -17.31 -19.80
C ILE A 235 -10.18 -16.21 -20.70
N CYS A 236 -10.13 -14.96 -20.25
CA CYS A 236 -9.52 -13.85 -21.00
C CYS A 236 -8.05 -14.10 -21.33
N MET A 237 -7.27 -14.59 -20.35
CA MET A 237 -5.86 -14.92 -20.55
C MET A 237 -5.70 -16.15 -21.43
N SER A 238 -6.53 -17.18 -21.26
CA SER A 238 -6.53 -18.37 -22.11
C SER A 238 -6.77 -18.00 -23.58
N THR A 239 -7.69 -17.06 -23.85
CA THR A 239 -7.96 -16.55 -25.19
C THR A 239 -6.76 -15.76 -25.75
N MET A 240 -6.21 -14.82 -24.98
CA MET A 240 -5.03 -14.04 -25.41
C MET A 240 -3.79 -14.92 -25.65
N MET A 241 -3.62 -16.00 -24.87
CA MET A 241 -2.50 -16.94 -24.99
C MET A 241 -2.55 -17.82 -26.24
N LYS A 242 -3.67 -17.82 -26.99
CA LYS A 242 -3.79 -18.48 -28.30
C LYS A 242 -3.15 -17.68 -29.44
N GLY A 243 -2.73 -16.44 -29.17
CA GLY A 243 -2.19 -15.52 -30.17
C GLY A 243 -3.23 -14.48 -30.60
N VAL A 244 -2.74 -13.33 -31.09
CA VAL A 244 -3.56 -12.20 -31.53
C VAL A 244 -3.05 -11.62 -32.86
N PRO A 245 -3.92 -10.97 -33.65
CA PRO A 245 -3.52 -10.38 -34.93
C PRO A 245 -2.69 -9.09 -34.73
N ASP A 246 -2.12 -8.61 -35.82
CA ASP A 246 -1.44 -7.32 -35.87
C ASP A 246 -2.29 -6.17 -35.32
N GLY A 247 -1.64 -5.20 -34.69
CA GLY A 247 -2.27 -4.07 -34.00
C GLY A 247 -2.63 -4.34 -32.52
N GLU A 248 -2.75 -5.60 -32.09
CA GLU A 248 -3.08 -5.93 -30.69
C GLU A 248 -1.89 -6.53 -29.90
N ARG A 249 -0.91 -7.10 -30.60
CA ARG A 249 0.21 -7.88 -30.02
C ARG A 249 0.97 -7.15 -28.92
N ASP A 250 1.34 -5.89 -29.11
CA ASP A 250 2.09 -5.15 -28.09
C ASP A 250 1.32 -5.02 -26.79
N ASN A 251 0.07 -4.53 -26.88
CA ASN A 251 -0.76 -4.27 -25.71
C ASN A 251 -1.14 -5.57 -25.00
N VAL A 252 -1.45 -6.63 -25.76
CA VAL A 252 -1.74 -7.97 -25.23
C VAL A 252 -0.49 -8.57 -24.60
N GLY A 253 0.67 -8.46 -25.25
CA GLY A 253 1.93 -9.01 -24.77
C GLY A 253 2.37 -8.40 -23.44
N VAL A 254 2.07 -7.13 -23.19
CA VAL A 254 2.28 -6.51 -21.87
C VAL A 254 1.43 -7.19 -20.79
N ARG A 255 0.18 -7.57 -21.08
CA ARG A 255 -0.69 -8.31 -20.14
C ARG A 255 -0.24 -9.75 -19.99
N VAL A 256 0.21 -10.41 -21.06
CA VAL A 256 0.77 -11.76 -21.01
C VAL A 256 2.01 -11.78 -20.13
N SER A 257 2.96 -10.88 -20.34
CA SER A 257 4.17 -10.73 -19.50
C SER A 257 3.82 -10.49 -18.03
N SER A 258 2.92 -9.53 -17.75
CA SER A 258 2.43 -9.26 -16.39
C SER A 258 1.76 -10.49 -15.75
N HIS A 259 0.98 -11.25 -16.53
CA HIS A 259 0.33 -12.47 -16.08
C HIS A 259 1.34 -13.56 -15.72
N LEU A 260 2.35 -13.81 -16.55
CA LEU A 260 3.39 -14.81 -16.29
C LEU A 260 4.16 -14.49 -14.99
N LYS A 261 4.52 -13.22 -14.80
CA LYS A 261 5.12 -12.73 -13.54
C LYS A 261 4.21 -12.99 -12.34
N LYS A 262 2.92 -12.63 -12.44
CA LYS A 262 1.94 -12.82 -11.36
C LYS A 262 1.79 -14.29 -10.95
N HIS A 263 2.02 -15.22 -11.88
CA HIS A 263 1.91 -16.66 -11.63
C HIS A 263 3.24 -17.31 -11.22
N GLY A 264 4.27 -16.50 -10.95
CA GLY A 264 5.50 -16.93 -10.28
C GLY A 264 6.56 -17.52 -11.20
N LEU A 265 6.46 -17.32 -12.52
CA LEU A 265 7.55 -17.69 -13.42
C LEU A 265 8.75 -16.75 -13.18
N ASN A 266 9.96 -17.33 -13.17
CA ASN A 266 11.19 -16.54 -13.13
C ASN A 266 11.43 -15.86 -14.50
N ALA A 267 12.45 -15.00 -14.59
CA ALA A 267 12.70 -14.21 -15.80
C ALA A 267 12.95 -15.08 -17.05
N GLU A 268 13.79 -16.12 -16.92
CA GLU A 268 14.11 -17.04 -18.02
C GLU A 268 12.89 -17.81 -18.52
N MET A 269 12.10 -18.38 -17.60
CA MET A 269 10.88 -19.11 -17.95
C MET A 269 9.82 -18.17 -18.55
N SER A 270 9.72 -16.95 -18.04
CA SER A 270 8.78 -15.95 -18.57
C SER A 270 9.17 -15.55 -19.99
N TRP A 271 10.47 -15.38 -20.26
CA TRP A 271 10.96 -15.06 -21.60
C TRP A 271 10.68 -16.18 -22.60
N VAL A 272 10.94 -17.44 -22.23
CA VAL A 272 10.62 -18.60 -23.08
C VAL A 272 9.10 -18.67 -23.34
N ALA A 273 8.27 -18.46 -22.33
CA ALA A 273 6.82 -18.44 -22.51
C ALA A 273 6.33 -17.28 -23.39
N MET A 274 6.98 -16.11 -23.31
CA MET A 274 6.70 -14.96 -24.19
C MET A 274 7.07 -15.24 -25.64
N ASP A 275 8.22 -15.88 -25.89
CA ASP A 275 8.63 -16.29 -27.23
C ASP A 275 7.67 -17.32 -27.85
N GLU A 276 7.27 -18.33 -27.07
CA GLU A 276 6.28 -19.33 -27.49
C GLU A 276 4.89 -18.73 -27.74
N TRP A 277 4.48 -17.74 -26.95
CA TRP A 277 3.25 -17.00 -27.21
C TRP A 277 3.36 -16.18 -28.50
N ASN A 278 4.50 -15.51 -28.73
CA ASN A 278 4.70 -14.66 -29.91
C ASN A 278 4.65 -15.43 -31.23
N LYS A 279 5.14 -16.68 -31.24
CA LYS A 279 5.03 -17.60 -32.40
C LYS A 279 3.58 -17.88 -32.83
N LYS A 280 2.60 -17.68 -31.94
CA LYS A 280 1.17 -17.87 -32.22
C LYS A 280 0.49 -16.61 -32.74
N ASN A 281 1.16 -15.45 -32.66
CA ASN A 281 0.63 -14.21 -33.20
C ASN A 281 0.75 -14.17 -34.72
N ASP A 282 -0.10 -13.36 -35.37
CA ASP A 282 -0.13 -13.24 -36.83
C ASP A 282 0.02 -11.78 -37.31
N PRO A 283 1.17 -11.40 -37.90
CA PRO A 283 2.47 -12.08 -37.79
C PRO A 283 3.07 -12.09 -36.37
N PRO A 284 4.15 -12.85 -36.11
CA PRO A 284 4.96 -12.69 -34.90
C PRO A 284 5.66 -11.32 -34.83
N MET A 285 5.95 -10.84 -33.63
CA MET A 285 6.79 -9.66 -33.41
C MET A 285 8.28 -9.98 -33.55
N GLU A 286 9.07 -9.01 -34.00
CA GLU A 286 10.54 -9.08 -33.96
C GLU A 286 11.05 -9.18 -32.52
N THR A 287 12.20 -9.85 -32.33
CA THR A 287 12.75 -10.15 -30.99
C THR A 287 12.97 -8.89 -30.14
N ASP A 288 13.52 -7.82 -30.70
CA ASP A 288 13.76 -6.57 -29.97
C ASP A 288 12.45 -5.90 -29.50
N ARG A 289 11.39 -6.04 -30.31
CA ARG A 289 10.06 -5.54 -29.95
C ARG A 289 9.46 -6.39 -28.84
N LEU A 290 9.58 -7.72 -28.95
CA LEU A 290 9.11 -8.65 -27.93
C LEU A 290 9.80 -8.41 -26.58
N GLU A 291 11.11 -8.14 -26.57
CA GLU A 291 11.88 -7.79 -25.36
C GLU A 291 11.32 -6.51 -24.72
N THR A 292 11.07 -5.48 -25.52
CA THR A 292 10.48 -4.22 -25.03
C THR A 292 9.12 -4.47 -24.37
N VAL A 293 8.25 -5.25 -25.01
CA VAL A 293 6.92 -5.62 -24.52
C VAL A 293 7.00 -6.44 -23.23
N TYR A 294 7.93 -7.39 -23.18
CA TYR A 294 8.21 -8.19 -21.98
C TYR A 294 8.60 -7.30 -20.81
N GLN A 295 9.61 -6.44 -20.98
CA GLN A 295 10.10 -5.54 -19.93
C GLN A 295 9.04 -4.54 -19.45
N GLN A 296 8.15 -4.10 -20.34
CA GLN A 296 7.00 -3.27 -19.96
C GLN A 296 6.01 -4.03 -19.07
N GLY A 297 5.64 -5.26 -19.44
CA GLY A 297 4.74 -6.09 -18.64
C GLY A 297 5.27 -6.43 -17.25
N MET A 298 6.60 -6.51 -17.09
CA MET A 298 7.21 -6.74 -15.78
C MET A 298 7.03 -5.57 -14.79
N LYS A 299 6.64 -4.38 -15.26
CA LYS A 299 6.46 -3.17 -14.45
C LYS A 299 5.03 -2.95 -13.94
N TYR A 300 4.04 -3.59 -14.55
CA TYR A 300 2.63 -3.32 -14.27
C TYR A 300 1.88 -4.57 -13.83
N GLU A 301 0.75 -4.38 -13.17
CA GLU A 301 -0.21 -5.43 -12.82
C GLU A 301 -1.58 -5.09 -13.37
N PHE A 302 -2.19 -6.03 -14.09
CA PHE A 302 -3.51 -5.87 -14.70
C PHE A 302 -4.54 -6.77 -14.01
N GLY A 303 -5.73 -6.21 -13.81
CA GLY A 303 -6.88 -6.89 -13.20
C GLY A 303 -8.07 -6.94 -14.15
N CYS A 304 -9.18 -7.55 -13.70
CA CYS A 304 -10.37 -7.79 -14.52
C CYS A 304 -10.95 -6.51 -15.16
N HIS A 305 -10.79 -5.35 -14.53
CA HIS A 305 -11.28 -4.05 -15.05
C HIS A 305 -10.34 -3.37 -16.06
N ASP A 306 -9.20 -3.98 -16.41
CA ASP A 306 -8.38 -3.48 -17.53
C ASP A 306 -9.20 -3.56 -18.82
N PHE A 307 -9.27 -2.45 -19.56
CA PHE A 307 -10.12 -2.34 -20.75
C PHE A 307 -9.85 -3.43 -21.79
N LEU A 308 -8.59 -3.88 -21.89
CA LEU A 308 -8.21 -4.91 -22.85
C LEU A 308 -8.54 -6.31 -22.31
N LEU A 309 -8.28 -6.61 -21.03
CA LEU A 309 -8.72 -7.86 -20.42
C LEU A 309 -10.24 -8.01 -20.43
N ALA A 310 -10.98 -6.92 -20.25
CA ALA A 310 -12.43 -6.89 -20.35
C ALA A 310 -12.94 -7.30 -21.74
N LYS A 311 -12.25 -6.91 -22.82
CA LYS A 311 -12.58 -7.30 -24.20
C LYS A 311 -12.59 -8.82 -24.41
N TYR A 312 -11.71 -9.55 -23.71
CA TYR A 312 -11.63 -11.01 -23.78
C TYR A 312 -12.30 -11.70 -22.59
N CYS A 313 -12.98 -10.95 -21.72
CA CYS A 313 -13.67 -11.52 -20.58
C CYS A 313 -14.90 -12.30 -21.02
N ASP A 314 -15.20 -13.37 -20.28
CA ASP A 314 -16.29 -14.30 -20.59
C ASP A 314 -17.16 -14.49 -19.34
N PRO A 315 -18.51 -14.44 -19.46
CA PRO A 315 -19.44 -14.70 -18.36
C PRO A 315 -19.24 -16.03 -17.62
N ASP A 316 -18.71 -17.05 -18.29
CA ASP A 316 -18.41 -18.37 -17.71
C ASP A 316 -17.12 -18.35 -16.88
N CYS A 317 -16.38 -17.23 -16.87
CA CYS A 317 -15.21 -17.07 -16.01
C CYS A 317 -15.65 -17.06 -14.54
N LYS A 318 -14.98 -17.84 -13.70
CA LYS A 318 -15.29 -17.92 -12.26
C LYS A 318 -15.23 -16.56 -11.53
N PHE A 319 -14.49 -15.61 -12.08
CA PHE A 319 -14.31 -14.26 -11.56
C PHE A 319 -15.35 -13.27 -12.10
N TYR A 320 -16.19 -13.68 -13.06
CA TYR A 320 -17.09 -12.77 -13.75
C TYR A 320 -18.12 -12.18 -12.79
N LYS A 321 -18.83 -13.02 -12.02
CA LYS A 321 -19.86 -12.56 -11.08
C LYS A 321 -19.32 -11.63 -10.00
N SER A 322 -18.12 -11.89 -9.49
CA SER A 322 -17.51 -11.08 -8.42
C SER A 322 -17.06 -9.70 -8.89
N HIS A 323 -16.74 -9.54 -10.18
CA HIS A 323 -16.19 -8.30 -10.74
C HIS A 323 -17.16 -7.55 -11.67
N TRP A 324 -18.09 -8.23 -12.32
CA TRP A 324 -19.01 -7.66 -13.30
C TRP A 324 -20.50 -7.83 -12.93
N GLY A 325 -20.82 -8.70 -11.96
CA GLY A 325 -22.19 -9.00 -11.53
C GLY A 325 -22.78 -8.05 -10.50
N ARG A 326 -22.13 -6.91 -10.23
CA ARG A 326 -22.67 -5.84 -9.38
C ARG A 326 -23.33 -4.77 -10.26
N PHE A 327 -24.52 -5.09 -10.77
CA PHE A 327 -25.46 -4.12 -11.32
C PHE A 327 -26.87 -4.48 -10.86
#